data_AF-A0A243SBT6-F1
#
_entry.id   AF-A0A243SBT6-F1
#
_cell.length_a   1.000
_cell.length_b   1.000
_cell.length_c   1.000
_cell.angle_alpha   90.00
_cell.angle_beta   90.00
_cell.angle_gamma   90.00
#
_symmetry.space_group_name_H-M   'P 1'
#
loop_
_entity.id
_entity.type
_entity.pdbx_description
1 polymer ?
#
loop_
_entity_poly.entity_id
_entity_poly.type
_entity_poly.pdbx_seq_one_letter_code
_entity_poly.pdbx_strand_id
1 'polypeptide(L)'
;EGDAVVFNFTLSNPSAVDTTYTFTLTNGTAGSADYTTTSITVTVPAGATTGTVSVPTTADTIDEADESFSISSGAVSSTGIILDDDVTPIATNDVVTTDEDTPVTINVTTNDTDGDGTIDVTTVDLDPATAGIQTTFTVAGEGTYTVNNLGVITFTPVLNYNGTTTAITYTVNDNSGIVSNSATLTIIVNAVTDPLVASNDPLPSTGGNVTANDTLNGVPVTTANTDVTPVTNGPLSIDSDGNLTVAPNTPNGTYTITYEICEAGAVPVNCTTATV
;
A
#
# COMPACT_ATOMS: atom_id res chain seq x y z
N GLU A 1 28.91 4.77 9.52
CA GLU A 1 29.05 5.32 10.89
C GLU A 1 29.32 4.14 11.83
N GLY A 2 29.25 4.27 13.17
CA GLY A 2 29.52 3.15 14.11
C GLY A 2 30.98 2.66 14.24
N ASP A 3 31.78 2.79 13.18
CA ASP A 3 33.21 2.50 13.16
C ASP A 3 34.06 3.76 13.41
N ALA A 4 35.16 3.59 14.14
CA ALA A 4 36.00 4.70 14.51
C ALA A 4 36.77 5.29 13.31
N VAL A 5 36.81 6.63 13.23
CA VAL A 5 37.65 7.34 12.24
C VAL A 5 39.10 7.37 12.74
N VAL A 6 40.01 6.80 11.95
CA VAL A 6 41.40 6.60 12.35
C VAL A 6 42.34 7.60 11.67
N PHE A 7 43.12 8.32 12.48
CA PHE A 7 44.16 9.23 12.02
C PHE A 7 45.54 8.71 12.39
N ASN A 8 46.41 8.56 11.39
CA ASN A 8 47.82 8.26 11.61
C ASN A 8 48.64 9.54 11.54
N PHE A 9 49.54 9.74 12.49
CA PHE A 9 50.44 10.90 12.51
C PHE A 9 51.89 10.48 12.71
N THR A 10 52.80 11.34 12.25
CA THR A 10 54.24 11.16 12.37
C THR A 10 54.87 12.29 13.14
N LEU A 11 55.85 11.97 13.99
CA LEU A 11 56.70 12.94 14.66
C LEU A 11 57.92 13.24 13.78
N SER A 12 58.39 14.48 13.78
CA SER A 12 59.61 14.85 13.05
C SER A 12 60.85 14.15 13.60
N ASN A 13 60.84 13.79 14.89
CA ASN A 13 61.92 13.12 15.61
C ASN A 13 61.33 12.24 16.74
N PRO A 14 61.99 11.14 17.12
CA PRO A 14 61.59 10.36 18.28
C PRO A 14 61.90 11.11 19.58
N SER A 15 61.06 10.93 20.59
CA SER A 15 61.32 11.42 21.94
C SER A 15 62.15 10.40 22.74
N ALA A 16 62.98 10.88 23.66
CA ALA A 16 63.72 10.02 24.59
C ALA A 16 62.84 9.48 25.73
N VAL A 17 61.62 10.01 25.87
CA VAL A 17 60.64 9.64 26.90
C VAL A 17 59.26 9.50 26.28
N ASP A 18 58.38 8.75 26.94
CA ASP A 18 56.98 8.67 26.55
C ASP A 18 56.38 10.08 26.51
N THR A 19 55.73 10.43 25.39
CA THR A 19 55.24 11.78 25.15
C THR A 19 53.75 11.72 24.83
N THR A 20 52.95 12.44 25.61
CA THR A 20 51.50 12.54 25.41
C THR A 20 51.17 13.73 24.52
N TYR A 21 50.37 13.48 23.49
CA TYR A 21 49.81 14.49 22.59
C TYR A 21 48.31 14.58 22.82
N THR A 22 47.80 15.80 22.96
CA THR A 22 46.38 16.07 23.01
C THR A 22 45.92 16.56 21.65
N PHE A 23 44.85 15.96 21.15
CA PHE A 23 44.17 16.35 19.93
C PHE A 23 42.81 16.91 20.30
N THR A 24 42.50 18.10 19.80
CA THR A 24 41.19 18.74 19.94
C THR A 24 40.37 18.45 18.69
N LEU A 25 39.12 18.06 18.89
CA LEU A 25 38.15 17.82 17.84
C LEU A 25 37.25 19.06 17.71
N THR A 26 36.89 19.42 16.49
CA THR A 26 35.99 20.54 16.20
C THR A 26 35.04 20.15 15.11
N ASN A 27 33.75 20.27 15.40
CA ASN A 27 32.65 19.96 14.49
C ASN A 27 32.80 20.69 13.16
N GLY A 28 32.59 19.94 12.08
CA GLY A 28 32.36 20.47 10.74
C GLY A 28 30.87 20.46 10.47
N THR A 29 30.42 19.53 9.63
CA THR A 29 28.98 19.19 9.50
C THR A 29 28.52 18.25 10.61
N ALA A 30 29.42 17.38 11.10
CA ALA A 30 29.18 16.46 12.20
C ALA A 30 28.77 17.20 13.49
N GLY A 31 27.71 16.71 14.15
CA GLY A 31 27.12 17.21 15.37
C GLY A 31 27.57 16.46 16.63
N SER A 32 26.61 16.27 17.54
CA SER A 32 26.79 15.50 18.78
C SER A 32 26.04 14.17 18.76
N ALA A 33 25.27 13.91 17.69
CA ALA A 33 24.60 12.63 17.49
C ALA A 33 25.64 11.61 17.02
N ASP A 34 26.45 12.00 16.05
CA ASP A 34 27.46 11.24 15.32
C ASP A 34 28.79 11.07 16.08
N TYR A 35 29.17 11.99 16.98
CA TYR A 35 30.22 11.72 17.99
C TYR A 35 30.16 12.69 19.19
N THR A 36 30.65 12.25 20.36
CA THR A 36 30.64 13.07 21.60
C THR A 36 32.02 13.51 22.08
N THR A 37 33.09 12.99 21.46
CA THR A 37 34.45 13.19 21.91
C THR A 37 34.96 14.58 21.51
N THR A 38 35.36 15.42 22.47
CA THR A 38 35.89 16.76 22.16
C THR A 38 37.42 16.84 22.17
N SER A 39 38.08 15.90 22.83
CA SER A 39 39.53 15.77 22.81
C SER A 39 39.99 14.33 23.08
N ILE A 40 41.11 13.94 22.48
CA ILE A 40 41.73 12.63 22.67
C ILE A 40 43.19 12.83 23.04
N THR A 41 43.67 12.05 24.01
CA THR A 41 45.09 12.00 24.37
C THR A 41 45.70 10.70 23.88
N VAL A 42 46.84 10.80 23.19
CA VAL A 42 47.61 9.65 22.71
C VAL A 42 49.01 9.74 23.28
N THR A 43 49.48 8.67 23.93
CA THR A 43 50.86 8.57 24.41
C THR A 43 51.70 7.81 23.40
N VAL A 44 52.71 8.48 22.85
CA VAL A 44 53.70 7.87 21.95
C VAL A 44 54.89 7.42 22.79
N PRO A 45 55.23 6.11 22.80
CA PRO A 45 56.36 5.60 23.58
C PRO A 45 57.71 6.20 23.17
N ALA A 46 58.65 6.24 24.12
CA ALA A 46 60.03 6.65 23.86
C ALA A 46 60.63 5.89 22.65
N GLY A 47 61.28 6.62 21.75
CA GLY A 47 61.89 6.07 20.53
C GLY A 47 60.94 5.89 19.35
N ALA A 48 59.62 5.94 19.55
CA ALA A 48 58.66 5.85 18.46
C ALA A 48 58.50 7.19 17.71
N THR A 49 58.17 7.12 16.43
CA THR A 49 57.96 8.29 15.55
C THR A 49 56.57 8.35 14.96
N THR A 50 55.68 7.43 15.31
CA THR A 50 54.32 7.34 14.78
C THR A 50 53.34 7.14 15.91
N GLY A 51 52.14 7.67 15.73
CA GLY A 51 51.01 7.40 16.60
C GLY A 51 49.72 7.32 15.80
N THR A 52 48.70 6.79 16.45
CA THR A 52 47.37 6.64 15.88
C THR A 52 46.36 7.23 16.85
N VAL A 53 45.47 8.07 16.33
CA VAL A 53 44.28 8.55 17.04
C VAL A 53 43.08 7.83 16.46
N SER A 54 42.23 7.28 17.31
CA SER A 54 40.98 6.65 16.92
C SER A 54 39.83 7.45 17.52
N VAL A 55 38.98 8.03 16.68
CA VAL A 55 37.82 8.82 17.10
C VAL A 55 36.59 7.92 16.98
N PRO A 56 35.98 7.45 18.09
CA PRO A 56 34.77 6.67 18.02
C PRO A 56 33.61 7.54 17.53
N THR A 57 32.83 6.98 16.62
CA THR A 57 31.58 7.54 16.10
C THR A 57 30.40 6.79 16.71
N THR A 58 29.23 7.38 16.65
CA THR A 58 27.94 6.75 16.96
C THR A 58 27.42 6.09 15.68
N ALA A 59 26.69 4.99 15.79
CA ALA A 59 25.83 4.50 14.72
C ALA A 59 24.39 4.85 15.06
N ASP A 60 23.60 5.20 14.07
CA ASP A 60 22.17 5.30 14.15
C ASP A 60 21.46 4.55 13.00
N THR A 61 20.40 5.12 12.46
CA THR A 61 19.49 4.46 11.50
C THR A 61 18.87 5.52 10.56
N ILE A 62 19.62 6.57 10.24
CA ILE A 62 19.15 7.71 9.47
C ILE A 62 20.03 7.80 8.23
N ASP A 63 19.45 7.51 7.06
CA ASP A 63 20.08 7.82 5.77
C ASP A 63 20.29 9.33 5.65
N GLU A 64 21.54 9.74 5.74
CA GLU A 64 21.97 11.14 5.69
C GLU A 64 23.26 11.34 4.88
N ALA A 65 23.77 12.57 4.85
CA ALA A 65 24.98 12.85 4.08
C ALA A 65 26.22 12.58 4.93
N ASP A 66 27.27 12.00 4.32
CA ASP A 66 28.60 11.93 4.93
C ASP A 66 28.99 13.22 5.66
N GLU A 67 29.40 13.08 6.90
CA GLU A 67 29.67 14.20 7.77
C GLU A 67 31.15 14.40 8.05
N SER A 68 31.53 15.61 8.43
CA SER A 68 32.93 15.98 8.62
C SER A 68 33.18 16.62 9.98
N PHE A 69 34.36 16.35 10.52
CA PHE A 69 34.92 17.07 11.66
C PHE A 69 36.42 17.31 11.43
N SER A 70 37.00 18.21 12.22
CA SER A 70 38.44 18.47 12.19
C SER A 70 39.11 18.00 13.47
N ILE A 71 40.32 17.45 13.33
CA ILE A 71 41.20 17.09 14.43
C ILE A 71 42.45 17.97 14.37
N SER A 72 42.89 18.50 15.50
CA SER A 72 44.07 19.38 15.56
C SER A 72 44.94 19.17 16.79
N SER A 73 46.24 19.34 16.63
CA SER A 73 47.20 19.45 17.74
C SER A 73 48.18 20.58 17.44
N GLY A 74 48.04 21.70 18.16
CA GLY A 74 48.76 22.94 17.85
C GLY A 74 48.38 23.48 16.47
N ALA A 75 49.37 23.63 15.58
CA ALA A 75 49.17 24.14 14.22
C ALA A 75 48.89 23.06 13.16
N VAL A 76 48.97 21.77 13.53
CA VAL A 76 48.71 20.66 12.61
C VAL A 76 47.24 20.27 12.73
N SER A 77 46.57 20.11 11.60
CA SER A 77 45.18 19.64 11.53
C SER A 77 44.95 18.68 10.38
N SER A 78 43.87 17.91 10.51
CA SER A 78 43.31 17.05 9.45
C SER A 78 41.79 17.07 9.55
N THR A 79 41.13 16.66 8.47
CA THR A 79 39.67 16.44 8.44
C THR A 79 39.39 14.94 8.51
N GLY A 80 38.45 14.55 9.36
CA GLY A 80 37.81 13.23 9.34
C GLY A 80 36.48 13.30 8.63
N ILE A 81 36.11 12.20 7.99
CA ILE A 81 34.78 11.98 7.43
C ILE A 81 34.15 10.80 8.16
N ILE A 82 32.92 10.97 8.61
CA ILE A 82 32.03 9.92 9.09
C ILE A 82 31.22 9.55 7.85
N LEU A 83 31.45 8.34 7.33
CA LEU A 83 30.68 7.84 6.20
C LEU A 83 29.31 7.42 6.72
N ASP A 84 28.24 7.83 6.06
CA ASP A 84 26.94 7.24 6.29
C ASP A 84 26.91 5.83 5.65
N ASP A 85 26.34 4.86 6.36
CA ASP A 85 26.16 3.50 5.87
C ASP A 85 24.72 3.02 5.88
N ASP A 86 23.77 3.90 6.21
CA ASP A 86 22.34 3.64 6.09
C ASP A 86 21.84 3.89 4.65
N VAL A 87 20.99 3.01 4.13
CA VAL A 87 20.40 3.17 2.79
C VAL A 87 18.88 3.11 2.84
N THR A 88 18.21 4.13 2.32
CA THR A 88 16.74 4.09 2.22
C THR A 88 16.27 2.91 1.35
N PRO A 89 15.30 2.09 1.82
CA PRO A 89 14.76 0.99 1.03
C PRO A 89 13.96 1.50 -0.18
N ILE A 90 13.96 0.72 -1.26
CA ILE A 90 13.28 1.05 -2.51
C ILE A 90 12.07 0.15 -2.68
N ALA A 91 10.87 0.75 -2.61
CA ALA A 91 9.61 0.08 -2.90
C ALA A 91 9.27 0.19 -4.41
N THR A 92 8.86 -0.92 -5.02
CA THR A 92 8.57 -1.03 -6.44
C THR A 92 7.08 -1.23 -6.70
N ASN A 93 6.52 -0.45 -7.62
CA ASN A 93 5.10 -0.52 -7.97
C ASN A 93 4.61 -1.93 -8.32
N ASP A 94 3.39 -2.22 -7.90
CA ASP A 94 2.72 -3.51 -8.08
C ASP A 94 1.46 -3.42 -8.93
N VAL A 95 1.20 -4.52 -9.64
CA VAL A 95 -0.03 -4.73 -10.40
C VAL A 95 -0.49 -6.17 -10.27
N VAL A 96 -1.79 -6.37 -10.05
CA VAL A 96 -2.41 -7.70 -10.07
C VAL A 96 -3.79 -7.64 -10.73
N THR A 97 -4.18 -8.75 -11.34
CA THR A 97 -5.47 -8.90 -12.01
C THR A 97 -6.37 -9.86 -11.22
N THR A 98 -7.67 -9.58 -11.20
CA THR A 98 -8.70 -10.49 -10.70
C THR A 98 -9.94 -10.36 -11.57
N ASP A 99 -10.88 -11.28 -11.41
CA ASP A 99 -12.22 -11.13 -11.97
C ASP A 99 -13.10 -10.37 -10.96
N GLU A 100 -14.17 -9.72 -11.42
CA GLU A 100 -15.11 -9.05 -10.51
C GLU A 100 -15.69 -10.02 -9.48
N ASP A 101 -16.11 -9.46 -8.35
CA ASP A 101 -16.61 -10.19 -7.17
C ASP A 101 -15.64 -11.21 -6.57
N THR A 102 -14.40 -11.28 -7.07
CA THR A 102 -13.38 -12.22 -6.64
C THR A 102 -12.27 -11.49 -5.90
N PRO A 103 -12.13 -11.68 -4.58
CA PRO A 103 -10.99 -11.14 -3.84
C PRO A 103 -9.66 -11.68 -4.38
N VAL A 104 -8.63 -10.84 -4.37
CA VAL A 104 -7.28 -11.19 -4.83
C VAL A 104 -6.23 -10.82 -3.81
N THR A 105 -5.14 -11.58 -3.78
CA THR A 105 -4.02 -11.33 -2.89
C THR A 105 -2.73 -11.06 -3.65
N ILE A 106 -1.90 -10.15 -3.15
CA ILE A 106 -0.56 -9.86 -3.67
C ILE A 106 0.41 -9.61 -2.51
N ASN A 107 1.65 -10.09 -2.63
CA ASN A 107 2.73 -9.71 -1.71
C ASN A 107 3.54 -8.58 -2.35
N VAL A 108 3.35 -7.36 -1.86
CA VAL A 108 3.91 -6.12 -2.42
C VAL A 108 5.37 -5.87 -2.04
N THR A 109 5.96 -6.75 -1.21
CA THR A 109 7.34 -6.60 -0.75
C THR A 109 8.33 -7.50 -1.48
N THR A 110 7.84 -8.35 -2.39
CA THR A 110 8.70 -9.38 -3.04
C THR A 110 9.63 -8.84 -4.12
N ASN A 111 9.34 -7.64 -4.62
CA ASN A 111 10.08 -6.89 -5.64
C ASN A 111 10.79 -5.66 -5.06
N ASP A 112 10.70 -5.44 -3.75
CA ASP A 112 11.36 -4.34 -3.05
C ASP A 112 12.82 -4.69 -2.74
N THR A 113 13.66 -3.67 -2.61
CA THR A 113 15.10 -3.85 -2.37
C THR A 113 15.61 -2.94 -1.28
N ASP A 114 16.61 -3.42 -0.55
CA ASP A 114 17.33 -2.65 0.45
C ASP A 114 18.85 -2.86 0.26
N GLY A 115 19.63 -1.79 0.38
CA GLY A 115 21.02 -1.73 -0.07
C GLY A 115 22.03 -2.32 0.93
N ASP A 116 21.68 -2.25 2.20
CA ASP A 116 22.48 -2.55 3.39
C ASP A 116 21.74 -3.49 4.37
N GLY A 117 20.42 -3.64 4.23
CA GLY A 117 19.60 -4.48 5.08
C GLY A 117 18.56 -5.36 4.36
N THR A 118 17.37 -5.42 4.96
CA THR A 118 16.22 -6.21 4.55
C THR A 118 14.93 -5.43 4.78
N ILE A 119 13.93 -5.66 3.92
CA ILE A 119 12.59 -5.09 4.09
C ILE A 119 11.89 -5.70 5.32
N ASP A 120 11.38 -4.86 6.22
CA ASP A 120 10.48 -5.27 7.29
C ASP A 120 9.04 -5.35 6.75
N VAL A 121 8.67 -6.52 6.26
CA VAL A 121 7.35 -6.80 5.66
C VAL A 121 6.17 -6.56 6.60
N THR A 122 6.39 -6.36 7.90
CA THR A 122 5.34 -6.08 8.88
C THR A 122 4.91 -4.61 8.90
N THR A 123 5.63 -3.76 8.17
CA THR A 123 5.50 -2.30 8.22
C THR A 123 4.81 -1.69 7.00
N VAL A 124 4.24 -2.51 6.10
CA VAL A 124 3.49 -2.01 4.94
C VAL A 124 2.37 -1.09 5.40
N ASP A 125 2.45 0.16 4.97
CA ASP A 125 1.48 1.21 5.26
C ASP A 125 0.68 1.55 3.99
N LEU A 126 -0.63 1.29 4.02
CA LEU A 126 -1.54 1.49 2.88
C LEU A 126 -2.02 2.94 2.74
N ASP A 127 -1.71 3.83 3.68
CA ASP A 127 -2.03 5.26 3.57
C ASP A 127 -0.92 6.14 4.16
N PRO A 128 0.21 6.30 3.44
CA PRO A 128 1.36 7.08 3.94
C PRO A 128 1.07 8.56 4.22
N ALA A 129 -0.11 9.07 3.81
CA ALA A 129 -0.54 10.43 4.13
C ALA A 129 -1.14 10.54 5.55
N THR A 130 -1.52 9.42 6.16
CA THR A 130 -2.04 9.32 7.52
C THR A 130 -0.90 8.89 8.46
N ALA A 131 -0.92 9.39 9.70
CA ALA A 131 0.18 9.11 10.64
C ALA A 131 0.10 7.69 11.21
N GLY A 132 1.22 6.96 11.12
CA GLY A 132 1.38 5.59 11.61
C GLY A 132 1.05 4.55 10.53
N ILE A 133 1.22 3.25 10.81
CA ILE A 133 0.99 2.20 9.81
C ILE A 133 -0.51 1.93 9.64
N GLN A 134 -1.05 2.12 8.43
CA GLN A 134 -2.44 1.80 8.12
C GLN A 134 -2.54 0.44 7.43
N THR A 135 -3.22 -0.50 8.10
CA THR A 135 -3.36 -1.87 7.59
C THR A 135 -4.61 -2.08 6.74
N THR A 136 -5.40 -1.03 6.53
CA THR A 136 -6.62 -1.05 5.71
C THR A 136 -6.76 0.26 4.95
N PHE A 137 -7.25 0.17 3.71
CA PHE A 137 -7.61 1.33 2.90
C PHE A 137 -8.84 0.99 2.05
N THR A 138 -9.75 1.94 1.86
CA THR A 138 -10.96 1.73 1.06
C THR A 138 -11.09 2.81 0.02
N VAL A 139 -11.25 2.40 -1.24
CA VAL A 139 -11.63 3.30 -2.34
C VAL A 139 -13.13 3.14 -2.57
N ALA A 140 -13.87 4.22 -2.29
CA ALA A 140 -15.32 4.21 -2.35
C ALA A 140 -15.81 3.84 -3.77
N GLY A 141 -16.65 2.81 -3.86
CA GLY A 141 -17.18 2.31 -5.14
C GLY A 141 -16.27 1.32 -5.87
N GLU A 142 -15.04 1.06 -5.40
CA GLU A 142 -14.11 0.13 -6.06
C GLU A 142 -13.81 -1.10 -5.19
N GLY A 143 -13.41 -0.91 -3.93
CA GLY A 143 -13.06 -2.03 -3.05
C GLY A 143 -12.30 -1.64 -1.78
N THR A 144 -11.94 -2.67 -1.01
CA THR A 144 -11.19 -2.55 0.25
C THR A 144 -9.90 -3.35 0.19
N TYR A 145 -8.80 -2.72 0.57
CA TYR A 145 -7.47 -3.30 0.73
C TYR A 145 -7.21 -3.57 2.21
N THR A 146 -6.67 -4.74 2.53
CA THR A 146 -6.20 -5.09 3.88
C THR A 146 -4.87 -5.80 3.79
N VAL A 147 -3.91 -5.46 4.64
CA VAL A 147 -2.58 -6.10 4.67
C VAL A 147 -2.42 -6.91 5.96
N ASN A 148 -1.78 -8.08 5.83
CA ASN A 148 -1.42 -8.91 6.98
C ASN A 148 0.04 -8.69 7.41
N ASN A 149 0.46 -9.34 8.50
CA ASN A 149 1.81 -9.23 9.06
C ASN A 149 2.91 -9.93 8.23
N LEU A 150 2.63 -10.28 6.97
CA LEU A 150 3.58 -10.87 6.03
C LEU A 150 3.70 -10.01 4.74
N GLY A 151 3.18 -8.78 4.76
CA GLY A 151 3.15 -7.89 3.59
C GLY A 151 2.18 -8.33 2.49
N VAL A 152 1.31 -9.32 2.76
CA VAL A 152 0.31 -9.78 1.78
C VAL A 152 -0.95 -8.95 1.91
N ILE A 153 -1.24 -8.21 0.84
CA ILE A 153 -2.46 -7.41 0.69
C ILE A 153 -3.55 -8.30 0.11
N THR A 154 -4.76 -8.20 0.66
CA THR A 154 -6.01 -8.71 0.08
C THR A 154 -6.84 -7.52 -0.38
N PHE A 155 -7.15 -7.48 -1.67
CA PHE A 155 -8.15 -6.57 -2.24
C PHE A 155 -9.48 -7.32 -2.38
N THR A 156 -10.54 -6.75 -1.82
CA THR A 156 -11.92 -7.23 -1.99
C THR A 156 -12.69 -6.18 -2.80
N PRO A 157 -13.05 -6.47 -4.06
CA PRO A 157 -13.86 -5.57 -4.87
C PRO A 157 -15.22 -5.28 -4.21
N VAL A 158 -15.78 -4.10 -4.47
CA VAL A 158 -17.23 -3.88 -4.32
C VAL A 158 -17.95 -4.76 -5.35
N LEU A 159 -19.14 -5.25 -5.01
CA LEU A 159 -19.96 -6.07 -5.90
C LEU A 159 -20.15 -5.37 -7.27
N ASN A 160 -19.97 -6.12 -8.36
CA ASN A 160 -20.11 -5.67 -9.75
C ASN A 160 -19.13 -4.56 -10.18
N TYR A 161 -18.08 -4.30 -9.40
CA TYR A 161 -17.01 -3.42 -9.83
C TYR A 161 -16.09 -4.13 -10.82
N ASN A 162 -15.92 -3.54 -11.99
CA ASN A 162 -14.88 -3.91 -12.95
C ASN A 162 -14.17 -2.67 -13.52
N GLY A 163 -12.98 -2.89 -14.07
CA GLY A 163 -12.09 -1.84 -14.55
C GLY A 163 -10.77 -1.79 -13.79
N THR A 164 -10.01 -0.73 -14.03
CA THR A 164 -8.75 -0.47 -13.31
C THR A 164 -9.04 0.39 -12.09
N THR A 165 -8.58 -0.04 -10.92
CA THR A 165 -8.74 0.72 -9.68
C THR A 165 -8.01 2.05 -9.75
N THR A 166 -8.49 3.01 -8.98
CA THR A 166 -7.68 4.15 -8.56
C THR A 166 -6.48 3.60 -7.81
N ALA A 167 -5.28 3.84 -8.35
CA ALA A 167 -4.05 3.37 -7.73
C ALA A 167 -3.92 3.94 -6.31
N ILE A 168 -3.66 3.06 -5.34
CA ILE A 168 -3.31 3.47 -3.99
C ILE A 168 -1.79 3.60 -3.89
N THR A 169 -1.31 4.42 -2.96
CA THR A 169 0.11 4.51 -2.62
C THR A 169 0.38 3.76 -1.33
N TYR A 170 1.54 3.11 -1.23
CA TYR A 170 2.02 2.51 0.01
C TYR A 170 3.50 2.83 0.22
N THR A 171 3.96 2.61 1.46
CA THR A 171 5.38 2.59 1.85
C THR A 171 5.64 1.36 2.71
N VAL A 172 6.91 1.00 2.84
CA VAL A 172 7.38 -0.05 3.76
C VAL A 172 8.68 0.41 4.40
N ASN A 173 9.00 -0.10 5.58
CA ASN A 173 10.27 0.17 6.23
C ASN A 173 11.24 -0.99 6.01
N ASP A 174 12.53 -0.71 6.19
CA ASP A 174 13.55 -1.74 6.36
C ASP A 174 13.61 -2.23 7.83
N ASN A 175 14.55 -3.14 8.11
CA ASN A 175 14.79 -3.66 9.46
C ASN A 175 15.49 -2.67 10.41
N SER A 176 15.90 -1.49 9.94
CA SER A 176 16.46 -0.39 10.72
C SER A 176 15.39 0.66 11.06
N GLY A 177 14.24 0.60 10.39
CA GLY A 177 13.09 1.48 10.58
C GLY A 177 13.01 2.63 9.57
N ILE A 178 13.89 2.70 8.58
CA ILE A 178 13.88 3.75 7.54
C ILE A 178 12.72 3.49 6.59
N VAL A 179 11.97 4.55 6.25
CA VAL A 179 10.78 4.46 5.39
C VAL A 179 11.19 4.56 3.92
N SER A 180 10.66 3.68 3.08
CA SER A 180 10.91 3.65 1.64
C SER A 180 10.38 4.89 0.91
N ASN A 181 10.74 5.01 -0.38
CA ASN A 181 9.94 5.81 -1.31
C ASN A 181 8.49 5.30 -1.36
N SER A 182 7.57 6.17 -1.83
CA SER A 182 6.21 5.74 -2.13
C SER A 182 6.16 4.91 -3.41
N ALA A 183 5.46 3.77 -3.35
CA ALA A 183 5.13 2.91 -4.48
C ALA A 183 3.61 2.84 -4.68
N THR A 184 3.16 2.46 -5.88
CA THR A 184 1.74 2.34 -6.22
C THR A 184 1.30 0.89 -6.35
N LEU A 185 0.11 0.57 -5.85
CA LEU A 185 -0.58 -0.70 -6.13
C LEU A 185 -1.81 -0.42 -7.02
N THR A 186 -1.87 -1.12 -8.16
CA THR A 186 -3.01 -1.07 -9.09
C THR A 186 -3.65 -2.45 -9.22
N ILE A 187 -4.97 -2.53 -9.12
CA ILE A 187 -5.73 -3.77 -9.37
C ILE A 187 -6.49 -3.61 -10.68
N ILE A 188 -6.39 -4.62 -11.54
CA ILE A 188 -7.20 -4.72 -12.76
C ILE A 188 -8.28 -5.75 -12.50
N VAL A 189 -9.53 -5.31 -12.48
CA VAL A 189 -10.70 -6.17 -12.26
C VAL A 189 -11.37 -6.42 -13.60
N ASN A 190 -11.36 -7.66 -14.06
CA ASN A 190 -11.98 -8.06 -15.31
C ASN A 190 -13.49 -8.14 -15.13
N ALA A 191 -14.24 -7.59 -16.09
CA ALA A 191 -15.67 -7.84 -16.18
C ALA A 191 -15.93 -9.32 -16.49
N VAL A 192 -16.88 -9.90 -15.78
CA VAL A 192 -17.43 -11.22 -16.02
C VAL A 192 -18.82 -11.03 -16.63
N THR A 193 -19.26 -11.99 -17.44
CA THR A 193 -20.62 -11.94 -17.97
C THR A 193 -21.53 -12.69 -17.02
N ASP A 194 -22.52 -12.01 -16.48
CA ASP A 194 -23.54 -12.61 -15.61
C ASP A 194 -24.82 -12.96 -16.39
N PRO A 195 -25.13 -14.24 -16.65
CA PRO A 195 -26.34 -14.57 -17.39
C PRO A 195 -27.60 -14.26 -16.59
N LEU A 196 -28.30 -13.19 -16.99
CA LEU A 196 -29.64 -12.87 -16.53
C LEU A 196 -30.67 -13.49 -17.50
N VAL A 197 -31.51 -14.38 -16.98
CA VAL A 197 -32.55 -15.08 -17.73
C VAL A 197 -33.91 -14.71 -17.17
N ALA A 198 -34.68 -13.94 -17.94
CA ALA A 198 -36.07 -13.68 -17.66
C ALA A 198 -36.98 -14.63 -18.45
N SER A 199 -37.88 -15.32 -17.76
CA SER A 199 -38.80 -16.31 -18.36
C SER A 199 -40.22 -15.80 -18.34
N ASN A 200 -40.98 -16.02 -19.41
CA ASN A 200 -42.37 -15.58 -19.48
C ASN A 200 -43.23 -16.19 -18.36
N ASP A 201 -44.12 -15.37 -17.82
CA ASP A 201 -44.90 -15.68 -16.63
C ASP A 201 -46.37 -15.91 -16.96
N PRO A 202 -46.86 -17.16 -17.05
CA PRO A 202 -48.28 -17.43 -17.24
C PRO A 202 -49.04 -17.25 -15.91
N LEU A 203 -49.09 -16.02 -15.39
CA LEU A 203 -49.75 -15.73 -14.12
C LEU A 203 -51.29 -15.76 -14.24
N PRO A 204 -52.01 -16.27 -13.22
CA PRO A 204 -53.47 -16.27 -13.18
C PRO A 204 -54.04 -14.88 -12.91
N SER A 205 -55.35 -14.71 -13.11
CA SER A 205 -56.07 -13.43 -12.91
C SER A 205 -56.04 -12.88 -11.48
N THR A 206 -55.44 -13.59 -10.52
CA THR A 206 -55.26 -13.16 -9.12
C THR A 206 -53.97 -12.38 -8.89
N GLY A 207 -53.14 -12.17 -9.92
CA GLY A 207 -51.83 -11.53 -9.80
C GLY A 207 -50.73 -12.52 -9.37
N GLY A 208 -49.54 -11.99 -9.13
CA GLY A 208 -48.34 -12.74 -8.75
C GLY A 208 -47.09 -11.87 -8.83
N ASN A 209 -45.94 -12.45 -8.51
CA ASN A 209 -44.65 -11.80 -8.75
C ASN A 209 -44.07 -12.32 -10.08
N VAL A 210 -43.68 -11.40 -10.96
CA VAL A 210 -43.18 -11.70 -12.30
C VAL A 210 -41.73 -12.19 -12.31
N THR A 211 -41.01 -12.09 -11.19
CA THR A 211 -39.60 -12.51 -11.12
C THR A 211 -39.42 -13.90 -10.53
N ALA A 212 -40.52 -14.60 -10.20
CA ALA A 212 -40.49 -15.84 -9.43
C ALA A 212 -39.81 -17.02 -10.15
N ASN A 213 -39.71 -16.97 -11.47
CA ASN A 213 -39.08 -17.99 -12.34
C ASN A 213 -37.78 -17.49 -13.01
N ASP A 214 -37.35 -16.26 -12.70
CA ASP A 214 -36.17 -15.63 -13.28
C ASP A 214 -34.90 -16.01 -12.52
N THR A 215 -33.77 -16.03 -13.23
CA THR A 215 -32.47 -16.36 -12.63
C THR A 215 -31.37 -15.42 -13.06
N LEU A 216 -30.49 -15.05 -12.13
CA LEU A 216 -29.19 -14.42 -12.36
C LEU A 216 -28.10 -15.44 -12.00
N ASN A 217 -27.20 -15.74 -12.93
CA ASN A 217 -26.16 -16.76 -12.75
C ASN A 217 -26.72 -18.14 -12.37
N GLY A 218 -27.96 -18.45 -12.81
CA GLY A 218 -28.67 -19.68 -12.48
C GLY A 218 -29.26 -19.74 -11.06
N VAL A 219 -29.14 -18.67 -10.28
CA VAL A 219 -29.74 -18.50 -8.94
C VAL A 219 -31.01 -17.65 -9.06
N PRO A 220 -32.08 -17.91 -8.28
CA PRO A 220 -33.28 -17.07 -8.30
C PRO A 220 -32.95 -15.60 -8.06
N VAL A 221 -33.58 -14.72 -8.83
CA VAL A 221 -33.45 -13.28 -8.65
C VAL A 221 -34.16 -12.81 -7.37
N THR A 222 -33.71 -11.69 -6.85
CA THR A 222 -34.25 -11.03 -5.67
C THR A 222 -34.14 -9.51 -5.84
N THR A 223 -34.82 -8.75 -5.00
CA THR A 223 -34.65 -7.28 -4.95
C THR A 223 -33.27 -6.83 -4.47
N ALA A 224 -32.39 -7.75 -4.06
CA ALA A 224 -31.02 -7.44 -3.66
C ALA A 224 -30.02 -7.50 -4.82
N ASN A 225 -30.30 -8.28 -5.87
CA ASN A 225 -29.40 -8.50 -7.00
C ASN A 225 -30.02 -8.14 -8.36
N THR A 226 -31.29 -7.76 -8.38
CA THR A 226 -31.97 -7.29 -9.59
C THR A 226 -32.92 -6.15 -9.28
N ASP A 227 -33.13 -5.30 -10.28
CA ASP A 227 -34.07 -4.19 -10.28
C ASP A 227 -35.12 -4.41 -11.37
N VAL A 228 -36.40 -4.32 -11.01
CA VAL A 228 -37.52 -4.34 -11.97
C VAL A 228 -37.92 -2.91 -12.29
N THR A 229 -37.94 -2.53 -13.57
CA THR A 229 -38.43 -1.22 -14.00
C THR A 229 -39.96 -1.19 -13.88
N PRO A 230 -40.56 -0.34 -13.00
CA PRO A 230 -42.00 -0.29 -12.86
C PRO A 230 -42.68 0.10 -14.16
N VAL A 231 -43.73 -0.62 -14.53
CA VAL A 231 -44.41 -0.45 -15.80
C VAL A 231 -45.92 -0.55 -15.63
N THR A 232 -46.67 0.29 -16.34
CA THR A 232 -48.13 0.22 -16.43
C THR A 232 -48.53 0.19 -17.89
N ASN A 233 -49.33 -0.80 -18.28
CA ASN A 233 -49.86 -0.92 -19.63
C ASN A 233 -51.32 -1.38 -19.58
N GLY A 234 -52.24 -0.47 -19.93
CA GLY A 234 -53.67 -0.73 -19.86
C GLY A 234 -54.11 -1.05 -18.42
N PRO A 235 -54.83 -2.17 -18.18
CA PRO A 235 -55.27 -2.56 -16.84
C PRO A 235 -54.19 -3.23 -15.99
N LEU A 236 -52.98 -3.45 -16.52
CA LEU A 236 -51.90 -4.13 -15.81
C LEU A 236 -50.85 -3.14 -15.33
N SER A 237 -50.33 -3.35 -14.12
CA SER A 237 -49.12 -2.68 -13.64
C SER A 237 -48.23 -3.62 -12.86
N ILE A 238 -46.91 -3.44 -13.00
CA ILE A 238 -45.86 -4.14 -12.26
C ILE A 238 -45.08 -3.09 -11.48
N ASP A 239 -44.93 -3.31 -10.16
CA ASP A 239 -44.13 -2.45 -9.29
C ASP A 239 -42.64 -2.83 -9.30
N SER A 240 -41.82 -2.08 -8.55
CA SER A 240 -40.36 -2.31 -8.48
C SER A 240 -39.99 -3.63 -7.81
N ASP A 241 -40.90 -4.24 -7.05
CA ASP A 241 -40.69 -5.53 -6.41
C ASP A 241 -41.10 -6.68 -7.35
N GLY A 242 -41.59 -6.37 -8.55
CA GLY A 242 -42.08 -7.36 -9.52
C GLY A 242 -43.53 -7.79 -9.30
N ASN A 243 -44.29 -7.15 -8.41
CA ASN A 243 -45.68 -7.56 -8.17
C ASN A 243 -46.60 -7.06 -9.29
N LEU A 244 -47.28 -8.00 -9.94
CA LEU A 244 -48.33 -7.71 -10.91
C LEU A 244 -49.65 -7.38 -10.19
N THR A 245 -50.23 -6.24 -10.53
CA THR A 245 -51.59 -5.85 -10.16
C THR A 245 -52.47 -5.69 -11.39
N VAL A 246 -53.72 -6.16 -11.28
CA VAL A 246 -54.77 -5.99 -12.30
C VAL A 246 -55.78 -4.97 -11.80
N ALA A 247 -56.09 -3.96 -12.61
CA ALA A 247 -57.04 -2.90 -12.26
C ALA A 247 -58.44 -3.48 -11.97
N PRO A 248 -59.18 -2.93 -10.99
CA PRO A 248 -60.54 -3.36 -10.71
C PRO A 248 -61.46 -3.23 -11.93
N ASN A 249 -62.41 -4.16 -12.08
CA ASN A 249 -63.38 -4.21 -13.19
C ASN A 249 -62.76 -4.38 -14.58
N THR A 250 -61.52 -4.88 -14.67
CA THR A 250 -60.92 -5.29 -15.94
C THR A 250 -61.78 -6.38 -16.59
N PRO A 251 -62.27 -6.18 -17.84
CA PRO A 251 -63.09 -7.18 -18.52
C PRO A 251 -62.33 -8.50 -18.72
N ASN A 252 -63.06 -9.62 -18.75
CA ASN A 252 -62.47 -10.92 -19.07
C ASN A 252 -61.78 -10.86 -20.44
N GLY A 253 -60.52 -11.26 -20.48
CA GLY A 253 -59.70 -11.26 -21.68
C GLY A 253 -58.27 -11.66 -21.37
N THR A 254 -57.48 -11.86 -22.43
CA THR A 254 -56.03 -12.00 -22.32
C THR A 254 -55.40 -10.62 -22.44
N TYR A 255 -54.57 -10.28 -21.46
CA TYR A 255 -53.77 -9.08 -21.44
C TYR A 255 -52.30 -9.50 -21.41
N THR A 256 -51.44 -8.67 -21.97
CA THR A 256 -49.99 -8.92 -21.96
C THR A 256 -49.27 -7.65 -21.55
N ILE A 257 -48.29 -7.78 -20.66
CA ILE A 257 -47.38 -6.70 -20.28
C ILE A 257 -45.94 -7.22 -20.39
N THR A 258 -45.06 -6.41 -20.98
CA THR A 258 -43.62 -6.67 -21.00
C THR A 258 -43.00 -5.93 -19.83
N TYR A 259 -42.22 -6.64 -19.00
CA TYR A 259 -41.39 -6.03 -17.97
C TYR A 259 -39.92 -6.11 -18.35
N GLU A 260 -39.14 -5.22 -17.76
CA GLU A 260 -37.68 -5.20 -17.85
C GLU A 260 -37.13 -5.49 -16.45
N ILE A 261 -36.15 -6.39 -16.41
CA ILE A 261 -35.39 -6.73 -15.21
C ILE A 261 -33.91 -6.53 -15.52
N CYS A 262 -33.20 -5.87 -14.62
CA CYS A 262 -31.79 -5.55 -14.73
C CYS A 262 -31.04 -6.15 -13.54
N GLU A 263 -29.79 -6.54 -13.74
CA GLU A 263 -28.87 -6.82 -12.64
C GLU A 263 -28.55 -5.54 -11.85
N ALA A 264 -28.67 -5.61 -10.53
CA ALA A 264 -28.51 -4.46 -9.66
C ALA A 264 -27.04 -4.01 -9.63
N GLY A 265 -26.77 -2.77 -10.01
CA GLY A 265 -25.43 -2.17 -9.93
C GLY A 265 -24.43 -2.63 -10.99
N ALA A 266 -24.84 -3.44 -11.98
CA ALA A 266 -23.95 -3.88 -13.06
C ALA A 266 -23.48 -2.71 -13.95
N VAL A 267 -22.18 -2.70 -14.27
CA VAL A 267 -21.56 -1.75 -15.19
C VAL A 267 -20.67 -2.52 -16.17
N PRO A 268 -21.00 -2.64 -17.48
CA PRO A 268 -22.17 -2.07 -18.14
C PRO A 268 -23.48 -2.69 -17.65
N VAL A 269 -24.58 -1.96 -17.88
CA VAL A 269 -25.93 -2.40 -17.53
C VAL A 269 -26.25 -3.75 -18.19
N ASN A 270 -26.73 -4.71 -17.39
CA ASN A 270 -27.16 -6.03 -17.81
C ASN A 270 -28.67 -6.18 -17.58
N CYS A 271 -29.47 -6.02 -18.65
CA CYS A 271 -30.94 -6.10 -18.57
C CYS A 271 -31.52 -7.05 -19.62
N THR A 272 -32.69 -7.59 -19.31
CA THR A 272 -33.50 -8.38 -20.24
C THR A 272 -34.99 -8.12 -20.00
N THR A 273 -35.84 -8.69 -20.85
CA THR A 273 -37.30 -8.52 -20.77
C THR A 273 -38.03 -9.84 -20.90
N ALA A 274 -39.15 -9.97 -20.21
CA ALA A 274 -40.10 -11.07 -20.39
C ALA A 274 -41.54 -10.56 -20.36
N THR A 275 -42.49 -11.45 -20.67
CA THR A 275 -43.92 -11.11 -20.74
C THR A 275 -44.74 -11.91 -19.74
N VAL A 276 -45.73 -11.22 -19.18
CA VAL A 276 -46.83 -11.79 -18.39
C VAL A 276 -48.12 -11.72 -19.18
#